data_AF-A0A161UB53-F1
#
_entry.id   AF-A0A161UB53-F1
#
_cell.length_a   1.000
_cell.length_b   1.000
_cell.length_c   1.000
_cell.angle_alpha   90.00
_cell.angle_beta   90.00
_cell.angle_gamma   90.00
#
_symmetry.space_group_name_H-M   'P 1'
#
loop_
_entity.id
_entity.type
_entity.pdbx_description
1 polymer ?
#
loop_
_entity_poly.entity_id
_entity_poly.type
_entity_poly.pdbx_seq_one_letter_code
_entity_poly.pdbx_strand_id
1 'polypeptide(L)'
;MGMDRLIEQQIRRSQMNGSMDHLEGAGKPIPRRSGTNFAQSAQMSVVNGAGGSIQGELTLRREISTLEDQLKAATKTDERFEIRKTLMDKRLELSVYEEARRK
;
A
#
# COMPACT_ATOMS: atom_id res chain seq x y z
N MET A 1 8.87 37.69 9.95
CA MET A 1 9.44 36.56 10.72
C MET A 1 8.62 35.34 10.40
N GLY A 2 9.23 34.33 9.76
CA GLY A 2 8.50 33.26 9.07
C GLY A 2 8.06 32.12 9.98
N MET A 3 6.96 31.47 9.59
CA MET A 3 6.38 30.30 10.27
C MET A 3 7.39 29.15 10.45
N ASP A 4 8.39 29.05 9.57
CA ASP A 4 9.45 28.04 9.62
C ASP A 4 10.19 28.04 10.97
N ARG A 5 10.46 29.22 11.54
CA ARG A 5 11.16 29.34 12.83
C ARG A 5 10.30 28.86 14.00
N LEU A 6 8.98 29.04 13.90
CA LEU A 6 8.03 28.58 14.92
C LEU A 6 7.88 27.06 14.86
N ILE A 7 7.78 26.50 13.66
CA ILE A 7 7.72 25.04 13.43
C ILE A 7 8.99 24.38 13.96
N GLU A 8 10.16 24.92 13.63
CA GLU A 8 11.47 24.41 14.09
C GLU A 8 11.59 24.41 15.62
N GLN A 9 11.13 25.49 16.28
CA GLN A 9 11.12 25.55 17.75
C GLN A 9 10.16 24.54 18.38
N GLN A 10 9.01 24.30 17.75
CA GLN A 10 8.03 23.33 18.23
C GLN A 10 8.54 21.90 18.09
N ILE A 11 9.21 21.57 16.97
CA ILE A 11 9.85 20.26 16.77
C ILE A 11 10.92 20.03 17.84
N ARG A 12 11.83 20.99 18.06
CA ARG A 12 12.88 20.88 19.07
C ARG A 12 12.33 20.73 20.49
N ARG A 13 11.24 21.44 20.82
CA ARG A 13 10.57 21.32 22.11
C ARG A 13 9.98 19.91 22.29
N SER A 14 9.32 19.36 21.28
CA SER A 14 8.75 18.01 21.34
C SER A 14 9.82 16.92 21.45
N GLN A 15 10.98 17.11 20.82
CA GLN A 15 12.14 16.23 20.96
C GLN A 15 12.71 16.26 22.39
N MET A 16 12.90 17.45 22.96
CA MET A 16 13.41 17.60 24.33
C MET A 16 12.43 17.05 25.39
N ASN A 17 11.13 17.19 25.15
CA ASN A 17 10.10 16.71 26.07
C ASN A 17 9.85 15.19 25.97
N GLY A 18 10.60 14.47 25.13
CA GLY A 18 10.41 13.03 24.92
C GLY A 18 9.03 12.68 24.36
N SER A 19 8.31 13.64 23.75
CA SER A 19 6.97 13.40 23.20
C SER A 19 6.98 12.49 21.96
N MET A 20 8.18 12.19 21.44
CA MET A 20 8.42 11.20 20.40
C MET A 20 8.85 9.84 20.96
N ASP A 21 9.16 9.77 22.27
CA ASP A 21 9.45 8.52 22.96
C ASP A 21 8.14 7.94 23.46
N HIS A 22 7.88 6.65 23.21
CA HIS A 22 6.62 5.95 23.53
C HIS A 22 5.43 6.29 22.63
N LEU A 23 5.67 6.57 21.34
CA LEU A 23 4.59 6.60 20.35
C LEU A 23 3.76 5.32 20.41
N GLU A 24 2.44 5.44 20.29
CA GLU A 24 1.55 4.29 20.25
C GLU A 24 1.91 3.38 19.07
N GLY A 25 2.51 2.23 19.36
CA GLY A 25 3.01 1.29 18.34
C GLY A 25 4.53 1.22 18.21
N ALA A 26 5.30 2.04 18.94
CA ALA A 26 6.75 1.94 18.99
C ALA A 26 7.18 0.53 19.46
N GLY A 27 7.93 -0.18 18.61
CA GLY A 27 8.38 -1.56 18.88
C GLY A 27 7.29 -2.64 18.81
N LYS A 28 6.02 -2.29 18.61
CA LYS A 28 4.98 -3.29 18.36
C LYS A 28 5.19 -3.85 16.96
N PRO A 29 5.11 -5.18 16.78
CA PRO A 29 5.14 -5.77 15.45
C PRO A 29 4.04 -5.15 14.61
N ILE A 30 4.40 -4.70 13.41
CA ILE A 30 3.44 -4.15 12.44
C ILE A 30 2.32 -5.20 12.31
N PRO A 31 1.05 -4.84 12.58
CA PRO A 31 -0.03 -5.81 12.54
C PRO A 31 0.01 -6.49 11.18
N ARG A 32 0.15 -7.82 11.20
CA ARG A 32 0.07 -8.61 9.97
C ARG A 32 -1.25 -8.25 9.32
N ARG A 33 -1.20 -7.69 8.10
CA ARG A 33 -2.40 -7.53 7.28
C ARG A 33 -3.06 -8.91 7.22
N SER A 34 -4.20 -9.05 7.88
CA SER A 34 -4.98 -10.28 7.83
C SER A 34 -5.49 -10.42 6.40
N GLY A 35 -4.99 -11.46 5.73
CA GLY A 35 -4.97 -11.54 4.29
C GLY A 35 -3.77 -10.77 3.79
N THR A 36 -2.65 -11.48 3.53
CA THR A 36 -1.61 -10.85 2.72
C THR A 36 -0.23 -11.46 2.60
N ASN A 37 -0.03 -12.77 2.54
CA ASN A 37 1.21 -13.29 1.92
C ASN A 37 1.20 -13.07 0.38
N PHE A 38 0.64 -11.96 -0.13
CA PHE A 38 0.55 -11.66 -1.56
C PHE A 38 1.94 -11.49 -2.16
N ALA A 39 2.87 -10.85 -1.43
CA ALA A 39 4.25 -10.74 -1.90
C ALA A 39 4.86 -12.13 -2.11
N GLN A 40 4.65 -13.08 -1.19
CA GLN A 40 5.20 -14.43 -1.30
C GLN A 40 4.45 -15.29 -2.34
N SER A 41 3.12 -15.15 -2.46
CA SER A 41 2.34 -15.87 -3.48
C SER A 41 2.58 -15.32 -4.89
N ALA A 42 2.73 -14.00 -5.04
CA ALA A 42 3.11 -13.37 -6.29
C ALA A 42 4.55 -13.75 -6.67
N GLN A 43 5.45 -13.81 -5.70
CA GLN A 43 6.82 -14.27 -5.94
C GLN A 43 6.86 -15.76 -6.30
N MET A 44 6.04 -16.61 -5.69
CA MET A 44 5.89 -18.02 -6.10
C MET A 44 5.20 -18.19 -7.46
N SER A 45 4.18 -17.39 -7.80
CA SER A 45 3.52 -17.46 -9.11
C SER A 45 4.44 -16.99 -10.24
N VAL A 46 5.29 -16.01 -9.97
CA VAL A 46 6.35 -15.53 -10.88
C VAL A 46 7.48 -16.56 -11.01
N VAL A 47 7.91 -17.22 -9.91
CA VAL A 47 9.01 -18.20 -9.93
C VAL A 47 8.59 -19.53 -10.55
N ASN A 48 7.35 -19.99 -10.34
CA ASN A 48 6.87 -21.26 -10.89
C ASN A 48 6.42 -21.15 -12.36
N GLY A 49 6.19 -19.94 -12.87
CA GLY A 49 5.89 -19.68 -14.27
C GLY A 49 7.14 -19.22 -15.02
N ALA A 50 7.88 -20.15 -15.63
CA ALA A 50 8.85 -19.81 -16.65
C ALA A 50 8.13 -19.05 -17.80
N GLY A 51 8.16 -17.72 -17.75
CA GLY A 51 7.54 -16.84 -18.73
C GLY A 51 6.28 -16.15 -18.19
N GLY A 52 6.38 -14.83 -18.04
CA GLY A 52 5.24 -13.96 -17.74
C GLY A 52 4.07 -14.27 -18.68
N SER A 53 2.98 -14.79 -18.12
CA SER A 53 1.76 -14.88 -18.90
C SER A 53 1.22 -13.46 -19.01
N ILE A 54 1.31 -12.89 -20.23
CA ILE A 54 0.63 -11.64 -20.64
C ILE A 54 -0.82 -11.62 -20.16
N GLN A 55 -1.41 -12.80 -20.00
CA GLN A 55 -2.75 -13.00 -19.53
C GLN A 55 -2.99 -12.65 -18.06
N GLY A 56 -2.04 -12.93 -17.15
CA GLY A 56 -2.16 -12.55 -15.74
C GLY A 56 -2.12 -11.03 -15.54
N GLU A 57 -1.25 -10.34 -16.27
CA GLU A 57 -1.16 -8.88 -16.28
C GLU A 57 -2.44 -8.24 -16.85
N LEU A 58 -2.96 -8.80 -17.95
CA LEU A 58 -4.18 -8.31 -18.57
C LEU A 58 -5.41 -8.50 -17.66
N THR A 59 -5.50 -9.63 -16.95
CA THR A 59 -6.57 -9.85 -15.96
C THR A 59 -6.44 -8.87 -14.80
N LEU A 60 -5.24 -8.63 -14.27
CA LEU A 60 -5.01 -7.67 -13.19
C LEU A 60 -5.38 -6.24 -13.60
N ARG A 61 -5.01 -5.82 -14.83
CA ARG A 61 -5.39 -4.49 -15.34
C ARG A 61 -6.91 -4.34 -15.50
N ARG A 62 -7.61 -5.39 -15.94
CA ARG A 62 -9.08 -5.40 -15.99
C ARG A 62 -9.68 -5.30 -14.60
N GLU A 63 -9.20 -6.07 -13.64
CA GLU A 63 -9.65 -6.02 -12.24
C GLU A 63 -9.47 -4.61 -11.64
N ILE A 64 -8.30 -3.98 -11.85
CA ILE A 64 -8.05 -2.60 -11.41
C ILE A 64 -9.07 -1.63 -12.03
N SER A 65 -9.31 -1.71 -13.34
CA SER A 65 -10.31 -0.86 -14.01
C SER A 65 -11.70 -1.04 -13.43
N THR A 66 -12.11 -2.28 -13.15
CA THR A 66 -13.44 -2.54 -12.55
C THR A 66 -13.55 -1.99 -11.13
N LEU A 67 -12.48 -2.11 -10.32
CA LEU A 67 -12.43 -1.55 -8.97
C LEU A 67 -12.44 -0.02 -8.98
N GLU A 68 -11.80 0.61 -9.97
CA GLU A 68 -11.83 2.06 -10.16
C GLU A 68 -13.25 2.56 -10.47
N ASP A 69 -13.98 1.85 -11.33
CA ASP A 69 -15.37 2.21 -11.65
C ASP A 69 -16.32 1.95 -10.48
N GLN A 70 -16.11 0.87 -9.72
CA GLN A 70 -16.82 0.63 -8.46
C GLN A 70 -16.53 1.72 -7.42
N LEU A 71 -15.28 2.20 -7.32
CA LEU A 71 -14.91 3.28 -6.40
C LEU A 71 -15.57 4.62 -6.77
N LYS A 72 -15.79 4.87 -8.07
CA LYS A 72 -16.53 6.05 -8.56
C LYS A 72 -18.03 5.93 -8.28
N ALA A 73 -18.60 4.73 -8.41
CA ALA A 73 -20.01 4.47 -8.16
C ALA A 73 -20.36 4.38 -6.67
N ALA A 74 -19.39 4.05 -5.81
CA ALA A 74 -19.59 3.90 -4.38
C ALA A 74 -19.84 5.26 -3.70
N THR A 75 -20.99 5.39 -3.04
CA THR A 75 -21.41 6.59 -2.31
C THR A 75 -21.17 6.51 -0.81
N LYS A 76 -21.06 5.30 -0.24
CA LYS A 76 -20.78 5.11 1.20
C LYS A 76 -19.28 5.13 1.49
N THR A 77 -18.91 5.82 2.56
CA THR A 77 -17.52 6.03 2.97
C THR A 77 -16.80 4.72 3.30
N ASP A 78 -17.48 3.79 3.97
CA ASP A 78 -16.90 2.49 4.38
C ASP A 78 -16.69 1.56 3.18
N GLU A 79 -17.65 1.53 2.25
CA GLU A 79 -17.53 0.77 1.00
C GLU A 79 -16.40 1.33 0.13
N ARG A 80 -16.24 2.67 0.07
CA ARG A 80 -15.11 3.29 -0.62
C ARG A 80 -13.76 2.96 0.01
N PHE A 81 -13.71 2.83 1.34
CA PHE A 81 -12.47 2.47 2.03
C PHE A 81 -12.02 1.05 1.67
N GLU A 82 -12.94 0.08 1.73
CA GLU A 82 -12.63 -1.31 1.38
C GLU A 82 -12.28 -1.46 -0.11
N ILE A 83 -13.02 -0.82 -1.02
CA ILE A 83 -12.70 -0.83 -2.47
C ILE A 83 -11.33 -0.18 -2.72
N ARG A 84 -10.98 0.89 -2.00
CA ARG A 84 -9.68 1.53 -2.14
C ARG A 84 -8.55 0.62 -1.63
N LYS A 85 -8.77 -0.10 -0.53
CA LYS A 85 -7.80 -1.04 0.02
C LYS A 85 -7.52 -2.18 -0.98
N THR A 86 -8.56 -2.80 -1.52
CA THR A 86 -8.41 -3.89 -2.51
C THR A 86 -7.74 -3.39 -3.79
N LEU A 87 -8.07 -2.18 -4.25
CA LEU A 87 -7.43 -1.56 -5.41
C LEU A 87 -5.92 -1.32 -5.20
N MET A 88 -5.52 -0.92 -3.99
CA MET A 88 -4.09 -0.72 -3.68
C MET A 88 -3.33 -2.05 -3.65
N ASP A 89 -3.93 -3.10 -3.11
CA ASP A 89 -3.32 -4.44 -3.08
C ASP A 89 -3.14 -4.98 -4.52
N LYS A 90 -4.12 -4.77 -5.41
CA LYS A 90 -4.03 -5.16 -6.82
C LYS A 90 -3.00 -4.35 -7.62
N ARG A 91 -2.84 -3.06 -7.33
CA ARG A 91 -1.78 -2.24 -7.94
C ARG A 91 -0.39 -2.68 -7.49
N LEU A 92 -0.22 -3.08 -6.23
CA LEU A 92 1.04 -3.64 -5.73
C LEU A 92 1.38 -4.95 -6.46
N GLU A 93 0.39 -5.84 -6.63
CA GLU A 93 0.55 -7.08 -7.40
C GLU A 93 1.04 -6.78 -8.84
N LEU A 94 0.40 -5.83 -9.53
CA LEU A 94 0.82 -5.40 -10.86
C LEU A 94 2.28 -4.88 -10.88
N SER A 95 2.68 -4.05 -9.91
CA SER A 95 4.05 -3.53 -9.86
C SER A 95 5.09 -4.63 -9.69
N VAL A 96 4.79 -5.68 -8.90
CA VAL A 96 5.69 -6.83 -8.73
C VAL A 96 5.83 -7.60 -10.04
N TYR A 97 4.73 -7.80 -10.78
CA TYR A 97 4.77 -8.41 -12.11
C TYR A 97 5.59 -7.58 -13.12
N GLU A 98 5.45 -6.26 -13.13
CA GLU A 98 6.20 -5.37 -14.01
C GLU A 98 7.69 -5.28 -13.66
N GLU A 99 8.04 -5.35 -12.37
CA GLU A 99 9.43 -5.43 -11.90
C GLU A 99 10.07 -6.77 -12.26
N ALA A 100 9.33 -7.88 -12.10
CA ALA A 100 9.80 -9.20 -12.49
C ALA A 100 10.08 -9.31 -14.00
N ARG A 101 9.32 -8.59 -14.83
CA ARG A 101 9.52 -8.55 -16.28
C ARG A 101 10.73 -7.69 -16.71
N ARG A 102 11.12 -6.70 -15.90
CA ARG A 102 12.23 -5.79 -16.19
C ARG A 102 13.61 -6.35 -15.84
N LYS A 103 13.68 -7.40 -15.03
CA LYS A 103 14.93 -8.11 -14.68
C LYS A 103 15.13 -9.31 -15.60
#